data_AF-A0A8T4B474-F1
#
_entry.id   AF-A0A8T4B474-F1
#
_cell.length_a   1.000
_cell.length_b   1.000
_cell.length_c   1.000
_cell.angle_alpha   90.00
_cell.angle_beta   90.00
_cell.angle_gamma   90.00
#
_symmetry.space_group_name_H-M   'P 1'
#
loop_
_entity.id
_entity.type
_entity.pdbx_description
1 polymer ?
#
loop_
_entity_poly.entity_id
_entity_poly.type
_entity_poly.pdbx_seq_one_letter_code
_entity_poly.pdbx_strand_id
1 'polypeptide(L)'
;MTDPVPSVTLVKSGEIDDRPPLTSADEALEQTLSMLCSFLSIDDFFSFLASPAFASLARRDTPWITFEIGLYADHTKTLQLIPSSHGLKIADASESGVFENNLWTGDIEDGLMELLGAWVIAVA
;
A
#
# COMPACT_ATOMS: atom_id res chain seq x y z
N MET A 1 18.45 -23.02 -6.53
CA MET A 1 18.32 -21.62 -6.97
C MET A 1 17.05 -21.15 -6.31
N THR A 2 17.14 -20.30 -5.29
CA THR A 2 15.94 -19.81 -4.61
C THR A 2 15.55 -18.54 -5.34
N ASP A 3 14.55 -18.64 -6.20
CA ASP A 3 13.94 -17.46 -6.82
C ASP A 3 13.53 -16.48 -5.71
N PRO A 4 13.75 -15.16 -5.89
CA PRO A 4 13.34 -14.18 -4.89
C PRO A 4 11.83 -14.27 -4.72
N VAL A 5 11.40 -14.73 -3.55
CA VAL A 5 9.98 -14.77 -3.18
C VAL A 5 9.53 -13.32 -2.95
N PRO A 6 8.39 -12.89 -3.52
CA PRO A 6 7.86 -11.57 -3.25
C PRO A 6 7.70 -11.32 -1.75
N SER A 7 7.98 -10.10 -1.32
CA SER A 7 7.88 -9.73 0.09
C SER A 7 6.45 -9.33 0.44
N VAL A 8 5.85 -8.47 -0.38
CA VAL A 8 4.54 -7.87 -0.12
C VAL A 8 3.69 -7.85 -1.38
N THR A 9 2.39 -7.74 -1.16
CA THR A 9 1.36 -7.60 -2.20
C THR A 9 0.60 -6.31 -1.98
N LEU A 10 0.09 -5.72 -3.06
CA LEU A 10 -0.82 -4.58 -3.01
C LEU A 10 -2.03 -4.91 -3.88
N VAL A 11 -3.22 -4.74 -3.32
CA VAL A 11 -4.47 -4.89 -4.07
C VAL A 11 -5.43 -3.77 -3.72
N LYS A 12 -6.25 -3.34 -4.69
CA LYS A 12 -7.38 -2.45 -4.42
C LYS A 12 -8.33 -3.14 -3.46
N SER A 13 -8.56 -2.52 -2.30
CA SER A 13 -9.44 -3.04 -1.26
C SER A 13 -10.86 -2.51 -1.43
N GLY A 14 -11.01 -1.22 -1.75
CA GLY A 14 -12.33 -0.61 -1.91
C GLY A 14 -12.29 0.85 -2.34
N GLU A 15 -13.48 1.41 -2.52
CA GLU A 15 -13.72 2.83 -2.73
C GLU A 15 -14.41 3.37 -1.47
N ILE A 16 -13.89 4.47 -0.92
CA ILE A 16 -14.35 5.08 0.34
C ILE A 16 -15.03 6.44 0.13
N ASP A 17 -14.95 6.98 -1.09
CA ASP A 17 -15.57 8.25 -1.48
C ASP A 17 -15.93 8.22 -2.97
N ASP A 18 -16.47 9.31 -3.50
CA ASP A 18 -16.83 9.45 -4.90
C ASP A 18 -15.61 9.27 -5.81
N ARG A 19 -15.78 8.41 -6.82
CA ARG A 19 -14.75 8.13 -7.83
C ARG A 19 -14.44 9.42 -8.61
N PRO A 20 -13.21 9.96 -8.55
CA PRO A 20 -12.84 11.15 -9.28
C PRO A 20 -12.76 10.87 -10.79
N PRO A 21 -12.71 11.92 -11.63
CA PRO A 21 -12.37 11.76 -13.04
C PRO A 21 -10.94 11.22 -13.15
N LEU A 22 -10.84 10.01 -13.69
CA LEU A 22 -9.59 9.30 -13.94
C LEU A 22 -9.19 9.44 -15.42
N THR A 23 -7.88 9.52 -15.67
CA THR A 23 -7.36 9.39 -17.03
C THR A 23 -7.31 7.92 -17.43
N SER A 24 -7.20 7.62 -18.73
CA SER A 24 -7.06 6.23 -19.19
C SER A 24 -5.84 5.52 -18.61
N ALA A 25 -4.79 6.27 -18.23
CA ALA A 25 -3.62 5.72 -17.54
C ALA A 25 -3.94 5.35 -16.08
N ASP A 26 -4.69 6.20 -15.37
CA ASP A 26 -5.14 5.93 -14.01
C ASP A 26 -6.08 4.71 -13.98
N GLU A 27 -7.00 4.60 -14.94
CA GLU A 27 -7.92 3.45 -15.06
C GLU A 27 -7.16 2.15 -15.33
N ALA A 28 -6.15 2.17 -16.19
CA ALA A 28 -5.30 1.01 -16.45
C ALA A 28 -4.51 0.59 -15.21
N LEU A 29 -4.00 1.57 -14.45
CA LEU A 29 -3.31 1.31 -13.20
C LEU A 29 -4.26 0.74 -12.14
N GLU A 30 -5.46 1.30 -12.00
CA GLU A 30 -6.50 0.82 -11.11
C GLU A 30 -6.88 -0.64 -11.43
N GLN A 31 -7.08 -0.98 -12.71
CA GLN A 31 -7.34 -2.34 -13.15
C GLN A 31 -6.19 -3.29 -12.80
N THR A 32 -4.96 -2.82 -12.96
CA THR A 32 -3.76 -3.58 -12.58
C THR A 32 -3.76 -3.81 -11.07
N LEU A 33 -3.99 -2.79 -10.25
CA LEU A 33 -4.07 -2.90 -8.79
C LEU A 33 -5.29 -3.69 -8.31
N SER A 34 -6.33 -3.85 -9.14
CA SER A 34 -7.47 -4.73 -8.85
C SER A 34 -7.11 -6.21 -9.02
N MET A 35 -6.07 -6.52 -9.81
CA MET A 35 -5.48 -7.83 -9.93
C MET A 35 -4.20 -7.85 -9.08
N LEU A 36 -4.32 -8.23 -7.81
CA LEU A 36 -3.24 -8.36 -6.81
C LEU A 36 -1.82 -8.24 -7.40
N CYS A 37 -1.13 -7.14 -7.06
CA CYS A 37 0.21 -6.85 -7.53
C CYS A 37 1.24 -7.26 -6.48
N SER A 38 2.16 -8.15 -6.84
CA SER A 38 3.24 -8.62 -5.96
C SER A 38 4.51 -7.82 -6.19
N PHE A 39 5.19 -7.46 -5.10
CA PHE A 39 6.46 -6.74 -5.11
C PHE A 39 7.57 -7.63 -4.55
N LEU A 40 8.70 -7.70 -5.27
CA LEU A 40 9.84 -8.54 -4.88
C LEU A 40 10.46 -8.05 -3.57
N SER A 41 10.61 -6.74 -3.43
CA SER A 41 11.20 -6.11 -2.24
C SER A 41 10.33 -4.97 -1.72
N ILE A 42 10.53 -4.62 -0.46
CA ILE A 42 9.97 -3.41 0.14
C ILE A 42 10.39 -2.15 -0.65
N ASP A 43 11.63 -2.10 -1.14
CA ASP A 43 12.15 -0.99 -1.94
C ASP A 43 11.36 -0.78 -3.26
N ASP A 44 11.07 -1.86 -3.99
CA ASP A 44 10.23 -1.81 -5.21
C ASP A 44 8.82 -1.27 -4.89
N PHE A 45 8.25 -1.70 -3.77
CA PHE A 45 6.96 -1.25 -3.31
C PHE A 45 6.95 0.27 -3.02
N PHE A 46 7.96 0.78 -2.31
CA PHE A 46 8.06 2.22 -2.05
C PHE A 46 8.34 3.05 -3.30
N SER A 47 9.19 2.53 -4.20
CA SER A 47 9.42 3.13 -5.51
C SER A 47 8.13 3.27 -6.31
N PHE A 48 7.24 2.28 -6.22
CA PHE A 48 5.91 2.34 -6.81
C PHE A 48 5.01 3.37 -6.13
N LEU A 49 4.95 3.42 -4.78
CA LEU A 49 4.15 4.41 -4.05
C LEU A 49 4.62 5.86 -4.26
N ALA A 50 5.91 6.06 -4.54
CA ALA A 50 6.50 7.34 -4.90
C ALA A 50 6.34 7.68 -6.39
N SER A 51 5.86 6.74 -7.21
CA SER A 51 5.74 6.95 -8.65
C SER A 51 4.66 7.99 -8.99
N PRO A 52 4.85 8.76 -10.07
CA PRO A 52 3.85 9.73 -10.52
C PRO A 52 2.53 9.06 -10.93
N ALA A 53 2.57 7.80 -11.38
CA ALA A 53 1.38 7.05 -11.76
C ALA A 53 0.50 6.75 -10.52
N PHE A 54 1.10 6.27 -9.43
CA PHE A 54 0.38 6.04 -8.18
C PHE A 54 -0.12 7.35 -7.57
N ALA A 55 0.70 8.39 -7.58
CA ALA A 55 0.30 9.72 -7.09
C ALA A 55 -0.90 10.28 -7.87
N SER A 56 -0.89 10.17 -9.20
CA SER A 56 -2.01 10.58 -10.07
C SER A 56 -3.30 9.85 -9.74
N LEU A 57 -3.26 8.55 -9.51
CA LEU A 57 -4.44 7.76 -9.17
C LEU A 57 -4.96 8.04 -7.76
N ALA A 58 -4.06 8.08 -6.77
CA ALA A 58 -4.41 7.85 -5.38
C ALA A 58 -4.09 9.01 -4.42
N ARG A 59 -3.13 9.89 -4.74
CA ARG A 59 -2.81 11.09 -3.90
C ARG A 59 -3.68 12.29 -4.30
N ARG A 60 -4.99 12.16 -4.08
CA ARG A 60 -5.98 13.23 -4.33
C ARG A 60 -6.33 13.98 -3.04
N ASP A 61 -6.87 15.19 -3.17
CA ASP A 61 -7.32 16.00 -2.02
C ASP A 61 -8.32 15.26 -1.12
N THR A 62 -9.25 14.54 -1.73
CA THR A 62 -10.17 13.65 -1.03
C THR A 62 -9.75 12.20 -1.27
N PRO A 63 -9.41 11.45 -0.21
CA PRO A 63 -9.07 10.04 -0.34
C PRO A 63 -10.31 9.27 -0.76
N TRP A 64 -10.26 8.64 -1.94
CA TRP A 64 -11.43 7.97 -2.55
C TRP A 64 -11.25 6.46 -2.68
N ILE A 65 -10.01 5.98 -2.63
CA ILE A 65 -9.64 4.58 -2.84
C ILE A 65 -8.78 4.09 -1.68
N THR A 66 -8.97 2.83 -1.30
CA THR A 66 -8.15 2.13 -0.31
C THR A 66 -7.49 0.92 -0.94
N PHE A 67 -6.30 0.61 -0.43
CA PHE A 67 -5.54 -0.56 -0.83
C PHE A 67 -5.28 -1.44 0.38
N GLU A 68 -5.04 -2.71 0.11
CA GLU A 68 -4.61 -3.70 1.08
C GLU A 68 -3.17 -4.09 0.76
N ILE A 69 -2.29 -3.97 1.75
CA ILE A 69 -0.92 -4.46 1.71
C ILE A 69 -0.91 -5.82 2.41
N GLY A 70 -0.64 -6.89 1.69
CA GLY A 70 -0.58 -8.25 2.26
C GLY A 70 0.84 -8.80 2.30
N LEU A 71 1.16 -9.63 3.29
CA LEU A 71 2.38 -10.43 3.26
C LEU A 71 2.21 -11.54 2.20
N TYR A 72 3.15 -11.66 1.27
CA TYR A 72 3.03 -12.65 0.20
C TYR A 72 3.04 -14.10 0.73
N ALA A 73 3.79 -14.36 1.81
CA ALA A 73 3.85 -15.69 2.42
C ALA A 73 2.58 -16.08 3.20
N ASP A 74 1.82 -15.09 3.71
CA ASP A 74 0.60 -15.31 4.48
C ASP A 74 -0.39 -14.17 4.23
N HIS A 75 -1.38 -14.44 3.38
CA HIS A 75 -2.39 -13.46 2.99
C HIS A 75 -3.39 -13.14 4.10
N THR A 76 -3.30 -13.77 5.28
CA THR A 76 -4.08 -13.36 6.46
C THR A 76 -3.46 -12.15 7.16
N LYS A 77 -2.20 -11.85 6.88
CA LYS A 77 -1.47 -10.69 7.41
C LYS A 77 -1.62 -9.53 6.43
N THR A 78 -2.52 -8.61 6.75
CA THR A 78 -2.80 -7.46 5.90
C THR A 78 -2.81 -6.16 6.67
N LEU A 79 -2.46 -5.09 5.96
CA LEU A 79 -2.55 -3.70 6.38
C LEU A 79 -3.43 -2.95 5.39
N GLN A 80 -4.19 -1.97 5.87
CA GLN A 80 -4.98 -1.10 5.01
C GLN A 80 -4.22 0.19 4.73
N LEU A 81 -4.00 0.51 3.46
CA LEU A 81 -3.37 1.73 2.98
C LEU A 81 -4.43 2.70 2.44
N ILE A 82 -4.40 3.93 2.94
CA ILE A 82 -5.26 5.03 2.50
C ILE A 82 -4.37 6.20 2.06
N PRO A 83 -4.13 6.38 0.77
CA PRO A 83 -3.39 7.51 0.24
C PRO A 83 -4.23 8.78 0.19
N SER A 84 -3.57 9.92 0.39
CA SER A 84 -4.16 11.26 0.33
C SER A 84 -3.15 12.27 -0.24
N SER A 85 -3.60 13.49 -0.53
CA SER A 85 -2.72 14.60 -0.94
C SER A 85 -1.71 15.00 0.15
N HIS A 86 -2.02 14.73 1.43
CA HIS A 86 -1.21 15.07 2.60
C HIS A 86 -0.37 13.91 3.12
N GLY A 87 -0.17 12.87 2.31
CA GLY A 87 0.59 11.68 2.70
C GLY A 87 -0.26 10.41 2.71
N LEU A 88 0.21 9.42 3.45
CA LEU A 88 -0.34 8.07 3.51
C LEU A 88 -0.84 7.79 4.93
N LYS A 89 -1.91 7.02 5.03
CA LYS A 89 -2.35 6.40 6.29
C LYS A 89 -2.29 4.90 6.15
N ILE A 90 -1.75 4.22 7.16
CA ILE A 90 -1.74 2.77 7.24
C ILE A 90 -2.45 2.35 8.51
N ALA A 91 -3.47 1.51 8.39
CA ALA A 91 -4.16 0.92 9.52
C ALA A 91 -3.84 -0.58 9.59
N ASP A 92 -3.48 -1.03 10.79
CA ASP A 92 -3.18 -2.42 11.10
C ASP A 92 -4.34 -3.05 11.86
N ALA A 93 -5.35 -3.52 11.12
CA ALA A 93 -6.52 -4.15 11.72
C ALA A 93 -6.19 -5.50 12.41
N SER A 94 -5.03 -6.08 12.13
CA SER A 94 -4.58 -7.33 12.74
C SER A 94 -3.85 -7.14 14.07
N GLU A 95 -3.67 -5.89 14.50
CA GLU A 95 -2.99 -5.51 15.74
C GLU A 95 -1.62 -6.19 15.88
N SER A 96 -0.79 -6.10 14.84
CA SER A 96 0.52 -6.76 14.80
C SER A 96 1.49 -6.23 15.86
N GLY A 97 1.18 -5.09 16.48
CA GLY A 97 1.99 -4.45 17.53
C GLY A 97 3.18 -3.64 17.01
N VAL A 98 3.28 -3.43 15.69
CA VAL A 98 4.40 -2.69 15.05
C VAL A 98 4.08 -1.20 14.96
N PHE A 99 2.83 -0.86 14.66
CA PHE A 99 2.36 0.52 14.56
C PHE A 99 1.78 0.99 15.90
N GLU A 100 2.17 2.18 16.35
CA GLU A 100 1.61 2.76 17.58
C GLU A 100 0.10 3.01 17.39
N ASN A 101 -0.74 2.52 18.32
CA ASN A 101 -2.20 2.53 18.19
C ASN A 101 -2.74 1.86 16.92
N ASN A 102 -1.99 0.93 16.31
CA ASN A 102 -2.36 0.23 15.07
C ASN A 102 -2.63 1.17 13.88
N LEU A 103 -2.10 2.40 13.93
CA LEU A 103 -2.29 3.40 12.89
C LEU A 103 -0.99 4.18 12.68
N TRP A 104 -0.61 4.33 11.43
CA TRP A 104 0.45 5.23 11.03
C TRP A 104 -0.07 6.27 10.05
N THR A 105 0.46 7.49 10.13
CA THR A 105 0.12 8.60 9.24
C THR A 105 1.36 9.44 9.02
N GLY A 106 1.71 9.69 7.76
CA GLY A 106 2.87 10.49 7.38
C GLY A 106 3.17 10.36 5.89
N ASP A 107 4.27 10.95 5.45
CA ASP A 107 4.80 10.75 4.10
C ASP A 107 5.73 9.53 4.06
N ILE A 108 6.02 9.05 2.84
CA ILE A 108 6.93 7.91 2.63
C ILE A 108 8.29 8.16 3.30
N GLU A 109 8.75 9.42 3.28
CA GLU A 109 10.04 9.83 3.82
C GLU A 109 10.07 9.86 5.37
N ASP A 110 8.91 9.80 6.05
CA ASP A 110 8.80 9.79 7.52
C ASP A 110 9.08 8.40 8.15
N GLY A 111 9.96 7.61 7.53
CA GLY A 111 10.38 6.30 8.07
C GLY A 111 9.38 5.16 7.84
N LEU A 112 8.40 5.34 6.94
CA LEU A 112 7.42 4.30 6.61
C LEU A 112 8.10 3.00 6.10
N MET A 113 9.22 3.15 5.39
CA MET A 113 10.00 2.01 4.90
C MET A 113 10.54 1.14 6.03
N GLU A 114 11.08 1.75 7.07
CA GLU A 114 11.61 1.02 8.23
C GLU A 114 10.49 0.32 9.00
N LEU A 115 9.35 0.99 9.18
CA LEU A 115 8.17 0.42 9.84
C LEU A 115 7.58 -0.76 9.07
N LEU A 116 7.41 -0.64 7.75
CA LEU A 116 6.88 -1.73 6.94
C LEU A 116 7.86 -2.91 6.88
N GLY A 117 9.17 -2.64 6.85
CA GLY A 117 10.20 -3.68 6.97
C GLY A 117 10.13 -4.41 8.31
N ALA A 118 9.97 -3.68 9.41
CA ALA A 118 9.77 -4.25 10.74
C ALA A 118 8.47 -5.06 10.81
N TRP A 119 7.39 -4.60 10.17
CA TRP A 119 6.12 -5.33 10.10
C TRP A 119 6.27 -6.67 9.39
N VAL A 120 6.90 -6.68 8.20
CA VAL A 120 7.16 -7.93 7.47
C VAL A 120 7.95 -8.92 8.33
N ILE A 121 8.97 -8.46 9.06
CA ILE A 121 9.76 -9.33 9.95
C ILE A 121 8.92 -9.84 11.14
N ALA A 122 8.05 -9.00 11.70
CA ALA A 122 7.23 -9.34 12.86
C ALA A 122 6.10 -10.33 12.53
N VAL A 123 5.59 -10.33 11.29
CA VAL A 123 4.45 -11.16 10.88
C VAL A 123 4.80 -12.35 9.96
N ALA A 124 6.04 -12.43 9.48
CA ALA A 124 6.57 -13.57 8.70
C ALA A 124 6.93 -14.77 9.58
#